data_AF-A0A6J6N175-F1
#
_entry.id   AF-A0A6J6N175-F1
#
_cell.length_a   1.000
_cell.length_b   1.000
_cell.length_c   1.000
_cell.angle_alpha   90.00
_cell.angle_beta   90.00
_cell.angle_gamma   90.00
#
_symmetry.space_group_name_H-M   'P 1'
#
loop_
_entity.id
_entity.type
_entity.pdbx_description
1 polymer ?
#
loop_
_entity_poly.entity_id
_entity_poly.type
_entity_poly.pdbx_seq_one_letter_code
_entity_poly.pdbx_strand_id
1 'polypeptide(L)'
;MVPIRLVGLFSILALITGTVVTATGPHAGDEKAIRLGFALASVARVHSITVIITIGLVVYLAFATKRYSSDSSTIDAVQALLLASVFQGVIGYGQYFTGVPVALVAFHIVGATTFWFAVCNLVVTPSTAID
;
A
#
# COMPACT_ATOMS: atom_id res chain seq x y z
N MET A 1 2.25 3.97 19.88
CA MET A 1 2.22 2.61 19.22
C MET A 1 0.97 2.24 18.40
N VAL A 2 -0.27 2.50 18.86
CA VAL A 2 -1.50 2.05 18.16
C VAL A 2 -1.61 2.50 16.70
N PRO A 3 -1.31 3.76 16.33
CA PRO A 3 -1.44 4.22 14.94
C PRO A 3 -0.53 3.47 13.95
N ILE A 4 0.71 3.16 14.36
CA ILE A 4 1.67 2.39 13.55
C ILE A 4 1.15 0.97 13.30
N ARG A 5 0.57 0.32 14.33
CA ARG A 5 -0.04 -1.01 14.18
C ARG A 5 -1.23 -1.01 13.23
N LEU A 6 -2.04 0.05 13.24
CA LEU A 6 -3.15 0.20 12.29
C LEU A 6 -2.64 0.36 10.84
N VAL A 7 -1.59 1.15 10.62
CA VAL A 7 -0.93 1.24 9.30
C VAL A 7 -0.48 -0.13 8.84
N GLY A 8 0.21 -0.90 9.70
CA GLY A 8 0.64 -2.27 9.38
C GLY A 8 -0.52 -3.19 9.02
N LEU A 9 -1.58 -3.21 9.82
CA LEU A 9 -2.78 -4.03 9.59
C LEU A 9 -3.45 -3.68 8.26
N PHE A 10 -3.70 -2.41 7.98
CA PHE A 10 -4.36 -1.99 6.75
C PHE A 10 -3.46 -2.20 5.51
N SER A 11 -2.14 -2.10 5.67
CA SER A 11 -1.18 -2.47 4.62
C SER A 11 -1.28 -3.95 4.26
N ILE A 12 -1.42 -4.84 5.26
CA ILE A 12 -1.65 -6.28 5.03
C ILE A 12 -2.96 -6.49 4.26
N LEU A 13 -4.04 -5.80 4.66
CA LEU A 13 -5.33 -5.89 3.96
C LEU A 13 -5.22 -5.38 2.50
N ALA A 14 -4.47 -4.31 2.26
CA ALA A 14 -4.20 -3.81 0.92
C ALA A 14 -3.45 -4.83 0.06
N LEU A 15 -2.44 -5.52 0.61
CA LEU A 15 -1.72 -6.59 -0.10
C LEU A 15 -2.61 -7.79 -0.41
N ILE A 16 -3.43 -8.24 0.54
CA ILE A 16 -4.37 -9.35 0.34
C ILE A 16 -5.37 -9.00 -0.76
N THR A 17 -6.04 -7.85 -0.65
CA THR A 17 -7.03 -7.42 -1.65
C THR A 17 -6.40 -7.16 -3.02
N GLY A 18 -5.18 -6.63 -3.07
CA GLY A 18 -4.42 -6.45 -4.31
C GLY A 18 -4.09 -7.79 -4.97
N THR A 19 -3.75 -8.81 -4.20
CA THR A 19 -3.54 -10.17 -4.70
C THR A 19 -4.82 -10.75 -5.29
N VAL A 20 -5.99 -10.49 -4.67
CA VAL A 20 -7.30 -10.87 -5.23
C VAL A 20 -7.58 -10.15 -6.56
N VAL A 21 -7.22 -8.87 -6.68
CA VAL A 21 -7.33 -8.13 -7.96
C VAL A 21 -6.45 -8.79 -9.03
N THR A 22 -5.19 -9.09 -8.71
CA THR A 22 -4.24 -9.76 -9.62
C THR A 22 -4.76 -11.12 -10.07
N ALA A 23 -5.27 -11.94 -9.15
CA ALA A 23 -5.83 -13.26 -9.45
C ALA A 23 -7.15 -13.21 -10.25
N THR A 24 -7.84 -12.06 -10.23
CA THR A 24 -9.06 -11.82 -11.03
C THR A 24 -8.73 -11.25 -12.41
N GLY A 25 -7.67 -10.44 -12.50
CA GLY A 25 -7.29 -9.71 -13.70
C GLY A 25 -6.59 -10.55 -14.77
N PRO A 26 -6.20 -9.91 -15.89
CA PRO A 26 -5.53 -10.61 -17.00
C PRO A 26 -4.15 -11.15 -16.64
N HIS A 27 -3.47 -10.59 -15.63
CA HIS A 27 -2.08 -10.89 -15.29
C HIS A 27 -1.93 -11.64 -13.95
N ALA A 28 -2.47 -12.86 -13.84
CA ALA A 28 -2.44 -13.65 -12.59
C ALA A 28 -1.13 -14.44 -12.35
N GLY A 29 0.00 -13.97 -12.89
CA GLY A 29 1.30 -14.64 -12.80
C GLY A 29 1.56 -15.68 -13.89
N ASP A 30 0.53 -16.34 -14.42
CA ASP A 30 0.60 -17.25 -15.57
C ASP A 30 -0.62 -17.05 -16.49
N GLU A 31 -0.42 -17.24 -17.81
CA GLU A 31 -1.48 -17.13 -18.81
C GLU A 31 -2.60 -18.15 -18.60
N LYS A 32 -2.28 -19.35 -18.09
CA LYS A 32 -3.20 -20.46 -17.84
C LYS A 32 -3.72 -20.51 -16.39
N ALA A 33 -3.32 -19.57 -15.53
CA ALA A 33 -3.79 -19.57 -14.14
C ALA A 33 -5.33 -19.48 -14.05
N ILE A 34 -5.92 -20.20 -13.10
CA ILE A 34 -7.37 -20.16 -12.88
C ILE A 34 -7.73 -18.79 -12.28
N ARG A 35 -8.66 -18.07 -12.92
CA ARG A 35 -9.14 -16.77 -12.44
C ARG A 35 -10.25 -16.96 -11.42
N LEU A 36 -10.30 -16.09 -10.41
CA LEU A 36 -11.27 -16.18 -9.31
C LEU A 36 -12.75 -15.95 -9.72
N GLY A 37 -13.00 -15.52 -10.96
CA GLY A 37 -14.35 -15.32 -11.49
C GLY A 37 -15.10 -14.10 -10.92
N PHE A 38 -14.46 -13.30 -10.07
CA PHE A 38 -15.05 -12.05 -9.58
C PHE A 38 -15.11 -10.98 -10.69
N ALA A 39 -16.02 -10.02 -10.54
CA ALA A 39 -16.00 -8.82 -11.37
C ALA A 39 -14.78 -7.95 -11.01
N LEU A 40 -13.87 -7.76 -11.97
CA LEU A 40 -12.61 -7.04 -11.76
C LEU A 40 -12.83 -5.64 -11.17
N ALA A 41 -13.84 -4.90 -11.65
CA ALA A 41 -14.17 -3.58 -11.14
C ALA A 41 -14.58 -3.59 -9.65
N SER A 42 -15.29 -4.64 -9.21
CA SER A 42 -15.73 -4.77 -7.81
C SER A 42 -14.56 -5.04 -6.89
N VAL A 43 -13.68 -5.98 -7.22
CA VAL A 43 -12.49 -6.28 -6.40
C VAL A 43 -11.48 -5.13 -6.43
N ALA A 44 -11.32 -4.44 -7.55
CA ALA A 44 -10.49 -3.24 -7.66
C ALA A 44 -11.02 -2.12 -6.76
N ARG A 45 -12.35 -1.95 -6.67
CA ARG A 45 -12.96 -0.97 -5.75
C ARG A 45 -12.69 -1.33 -4.29
N VAL A 46 -12.87 -2.58 -3.89
CA VAL A 46 -12.56 -3.03 -2.52
C VAL A 46 -11.08 -2.79 -2.19
N HIS A 47 -10.18 -3.16 -3.10
CA HIS A 47 -8.75 -2.88 -2.95
C HIS A 47 -8.48 -1.38 -2.80
N SER A 48 -9.05 -0.53 -3.66
CA SER A 48 -8.87 0.93 -3.59
C SER A 48 -9.32 1.51 -2.24
N ILE A 49 -10.40 0.99 -1.64
CA ILE A 49 -10.87 1.42 -0.31
C ILE A 49 -9.81 1.09 0.75
N THR A 50 -9.23 -0.12 0.74
CA THR A 50 -8.17 -0.47 1.69
C THR A 50 -6.92 0.40 1.53
N VAL A 51 -6.55 0.75 0.29
CA VAL A 51 -5.43 1.65 -0.01
C VAL A 51 -5.71 3.07 0.47
N ILE A 52 -6.92 3.61 0.22
CA ILE A 52 -7.32 4.95 0.67
C ILE A 52 -7.28 5.05 2.20
N ILE A 53 -7.79 4.04 2.90
CA ILE A 53 -7.71 4.01 4.37
C ILE A 53 -6.25 3.95 4.83
N THR A 54 -5.43 3.11 4.19
CA THR A 54 -3.99 3.03 4.47
C THR A 54 -3.30 4.39 4.30
N ILE A 55 -3.55 5.09 3.19
CA ILE A 55 -3.02 6.44 2.94
C ILE A 55 -3.50 7.40 4.02
N GLY A 56 -4.78 7.39 4.39
CA GLY A 56 -5.33 8.23 5.45
C GLY A 56 -4.63 8.03 6.81
N LEU A 57 -4.34 6.78 7.17
CA LEU A 57 -3.59 6.44 8.38
C LEU A 57 -2.13 6.92 8.31
N VAL A 58 -1.47 6.78 7.16
CA VAL A 58 -0.11 7.26 6.94
C VAL A 58 -0.05 8.79 6.97
N VAL A 59 -1.03 9.48 6.39
CA VAL A 59 -1.18 10.95 6.48
C VAL A 59 -1.33 11.38 7.94
N TYR A 60 -2.22 10.74 8.69
CA TYR A 60 -2.38 11.01 10.12
C TYR A 60 -1.05 10.84 10.87
N LEU A 61 -0.33 9.75 10.60
CA LEU A 61 0.97 9.48 11.22
C LEU A 61 2.03 10.51 10.83
N ALA A 62 2.04 10.98 9.58
CA ALA A 62 2.95 12.01 9.11
C ALA A 62 2.73 13.34 9.83
N PHE A 63 1.47 13.71 10.09
CA PHE A 63 1.15 14.89 10.90
C PHE A 63 1.53 14.69 12.38
N ALA A 64 1.19 13.54 12.96
CA ALA A 64 1.48 13.25 14.36
C ALA A 64 2.99 13.25 14.65
N THR A 65 3.78 12.57 13.80
CA THR A 65 5.24 12.52 13.94
C THR A 65 5.88 13.89 13.79
N LYS A 66 5.49 14.68 12.78
CA LYS A 66 5.97 16.07 12.65
C LYS A 66 5.63 16.96 13.85
N ARG A 67 4.52 16.71 14.53
CA ARG A 67 4.04 17.57 15.63
C ARG A 67 4.62 17.19 17.00
N TYR A 68 4.81 15.90 17.24
CA TYR A 68 5.08 15.35 18.57
C TYR A 68 6.39 14.57 18.68
N SER A 69 6.99 14.13 17.57
CA SER A 69 8.26 13.39 17.60
C SER A 69 9.46 14.32 17.48
N SER A 70 10.52 14.02 18.22
CA SER A 70 11.86 14.59 18.03
C SER A 70 12.81 13.67 17.26
N ASP A 71 12.36 12.46 16.90
CA ASP A 71 13.15 11.48 16.15
C ASP A 71 13.01 11.72 14.64
N SER A 72 14.04 12.35 14.07
CA SER A 72 14.09 12.62 12.63
C SER A 72 14.03 11.34 11.78
N SER A 73 14.55 10.21 12.28
CA SER A 73 14.51 8.93 11.56
C SER A 73 13.07 8.43 11.38
N THR A 74 12.28 8.47 12.45
CA THR A 74 10.85 8.10 12.38
C THR A 74 10.07 9.07 11.48
N ILE A 75 10.34 10.37 11.55
CA ILE A 75 9.70 11.38 10.70
C ILE A 75 10.00 11.10 9.22
N ASP A 76 11.27 10.87 8.87
CA ASP A 76 11.69 10.63 7.49
C ASP A 76 11.12 9.31 6.95
N ALA A 77 11.10 8.25 7.78
CA ALA A 77 10.51 6.97 7.41
C ALA A 77 9.01 7.10 7.10
N VAL A 78 8.25 7.85 7.91
CA VAL A 78 6.82 8.07 7.68
C VAL A 78 6.58 8.94 6.45
N GLN A 79 7.41 9.95 6.20
CA GLN A 79 7.32 10.75 4.97
C GLN A 79 7.63 9.93 3.71
N ALA A 80 8.64 9.08 3.76
CA ALA A 80 8.97 8.18 2.67
C ALA A 80 7.82 7.19 2.40
N LEU A 81 7.22 6.64 3.46
CA LEU A 81 6.05 5.78 3.34
C LEU A 81 4.85 6.50 2.73
N LEU A 82 4.60 7.77 3.11
CA LEU A 82 3.54 8.58 2.53
C LEU A 82 3.75 8.78 1.02
N LEU A 83 4.97 9.17 0.62
CA LEU A 83 5.31 9.37 -0.79
C LEU A 83 5.13 8.07 -1.60
N ALA A 84 5.62 6.95 -1.07
CA ALA A 84 5.47 5.64 -1.70
C ALA A 84 3.99 5.25 -1.84
N SER A 85 3.17 5.51 -0.82
CA SER A 85 1.72 5.20 -0.83
C SER A 85 0.98 6.00 -1.90
N VAL A 86 1.26 7.31 -2.00
CA VAL A 86 0.64 8.18 -3.01
C VAL A 86 1.09 7.76 -4.42
N PHE A 87 2.39 7.51 -4.62
CA PHE A 87 2.92 7.07 -5.90
C PHE A 87 2.30 5.73 -6.34
N GLN A 88 2.17 4.77 -5.43
CA GLN A 88 1.48 3.50 -5.69
C GLN A 88 0.01 3.69 -6.03
N GLY A 89 -0.69 4.60 -5.33
CA GLY A 89 -2.06 4.98 -5.67
C GLY A 89 -2.20 5.50 -7.09
N VAL A 90 -1.28 6.39 -7.52
CA VAL A 90 -1.25 6.90 -8.90
C VAL A 90 -1.03 5.78 -9.91
N ILE A 91 -0.07 4.87 -9.67
CA ILE A 91 0.15 3.71 -10.55
C ILE A 91 -1.09 2.82 -10.61
N GLY A 92 -1.70 2.50 -9.47
CA GLY A 92 -2.87 1.62 -9.41
C GLY A 92 -4.08 2.19 -10.16
N TYR A 93 -4.38 3.48 -10.00
CA TYR A 93 -5.41 4.14 -10.80
C TYR A 93 -5.02 4.22 -12.28
N GLY A 94 -3.74 4.44 -12.59
CA GLY A 94 -3.21 4.36 -13.95
C GLY A 94 -3.51 3.00 -14.58
N GLN A 95 -3.23 1.90 -13.89
CA GLN A 95 -3.56 0.54 -14.33
C GLN A 95 -5.07 0.38 -14.57
N TYR A 96 -5.90 0.85 -13.65
CA TYR A 96 -7.36 0.72 -13.77
C TYR A 96 -7.89 1.43 -15.02
N PHE A 97 -7.44 2.65 -15.31
CA PHE A 97 -7.94 3.43 -16.44
C PHE A 97 -7.30 3.09 -17.79
N THR A 98 -6.10 2.51 -17.80
CA THR A 98 -5.37 2.18 -19.05
C THR A 98 -5.48 0.71 -19.46
N GLY A 99 -6.33 -0.07 -18.78
CA GLY A 99 -6.54 -1.48 -19.12
C GLY A 99 -5.43 -2.42 -18.64
N VAL A 100 -4.76 -2.05 -17.54
CA VAL A 100 -3.77 -2.87 -16.83
C VAL A 100 -2.55 -3.25 -17.72
N PRO A 101 -1.79 -2.27 -18.26
CA PRO A 101 -0.63 -2.56 -19.09
C PRO A 101 0.48 -3.22 -18.26
N VAL A 102 1.14 -4.23 -18.84
CA VAL A 102 2.14 -5.08 -18.15
C VAL A 102 3.27 -4.26 -17.52
N ALA A 103 3.73 -3.21 -18.20
CA ALA A 103 4.77 -2.34 -17.66
C ALA A 103 4.35 -1.67 -16.34
N LEU A 104 3.12 -1.13 -16.26
CA LEU A 104 2.62 -0.55 -15.02
C LEU A 104 2.42 -1.61 -13.93
N VAL A 105 2.00 -2.83 -14.29
CA VAL A 105 1.91 -3.96 -13.35
C VAL A 105 3.28 -4.25 -12.73
N ALA A 106 4.34 -4.31 -13.53
CA ALA A 106 5.69 -4.54 -13.04
C ALA A 106 6.13 -3.44 -12.06
N PHE A 107 5.94 -2.16 -12.42
CA PHE A 107 6.23 -1.04 -11.52
C PHE A 107 5.39 -1.07 -10.24
N HIS A 108 4.13 -1.49 -10.33
CA HIS A 108 3.26 -1.63 -9.18
C HIS A 108 3.73 -2.73 -8.23
N ILE A 109 4.09 -3.91 -8.74
CA ILE A 109 4.59 -5.03 -7.92
C ILE A 109 5.92 -4.68 -7.24
N VAL A 110 6.86 -4.09 -7.98
CA VAL A 110 8.15 -3.65 -7.42
C VAL A 110 7.91 -2.60 -6.35
N GLY A 111 7.09 -1.58 -6.63
CA GLY A 111 6.83 -0.53 -5.67
C GLY A 111 5.97 -0.97 -4.48
N ALA A 112 5.06 -1.93 -4.64
CA ALA A 112 4.34 -2.58 -3.54
C ALA A 112 5.29 -3.36 -2.63
N THR A 113 6.30 -4.02 -3.22
CA THR A 113 7.37 -4.70 -2.47
C THR A 113 8.21 -3.69 -1.67
N THR A 114 8.63 -2.59 -2.29
CA THR A 114 9.34 -1.50 -1.60
C THR A 114 8.51 -0.85 -0.50
N PHE A 115 7.22 -0.60 -0.76
CA PHE A 115 6.26 -0.11 0.22
C PHE A 115 6.17 -1.06 1.42
N TRP A 116 6.10 -2.37 1.18
CA TRP A 116 6.05 -3.36 2.25
C TRP A 116 7.31 -3.35 3.13
N PHE A 117 8.50 -3.23 2.52
CA PHE A 117 9.73 -3.06 3.30
C PHE A 117 9.69 -1.81 4.18
N ALA A 118 9.16 -0.69 3.68
CA ALA A 118 8.99 0.53 4.47
C ALA A 118 8.00 0.34 5.64
N VAL A 119 6.90 -0.38 5.43
CA VAL A 119 5.96 -0.75 6.50
C VAL A 119 6.64 -1.63 7.54
N CYS A 120 7.37 -2.67 7.13
CA CYS A 120 8.11 -3.54 8.05
C CYS A 120 9.13 -2.75 8.87
N ASN A 121 9.90 -1.86 8.23
CA ASN A 121 10.84 -1.00 8.92
C ASN A 121 10.16 -0.13 9.98
N LEU A 122 9.01 0.47 9.67
CA LEU A 122 8.25 1.31 10.59
C LEU A 122 7.63 0.52 11.75
N VAL A 123 7.15 -0.70 11.50
CA VAL A 123 6.46 -1.54 12.50
C VAL A 123 7.44 -2.24 13.44
N VAL A 124 8.61 -2.65 12.94
CA VAL A 124 9.60 -3.43 13.70
C VAL A 124 10.59 -2.54 14.45
N THR A 125 10.93 -1.37 13.90
CA THR A 125 11.86 -0.45 14.57
C THR A 125 11.25 0.07 15.88
N PRO A 126 11.94 -0.09 17.03
CA PRO A 126 11.49 0.49 18.29
C PRO A 126 11.54 2.02 18.18
N SER A 127 10.39 2.68 18.01
CA SER A 127 10.31 4.14 18.07
C SER A 127 9.82 4.59 19.44
N THR A 128 10.62 5.34 20.18
CA THR A 128 10.19 6.07 21.41
C THR A 128 9.45 7.38 21.06
N ALA A 129 9.12 7.58 19.79
CA ALA A 129 8.67 8.82 19.18
C ALA A 129 7.22 9.22 19.50
N ILE A 130 6.38 8.26 19.91
CA ILE A 130 4.93 8.45 20.07
C ILE A 130 4.42 7.64 21.28
N ASP A 131 5.18 7.70 22.37
CA ASP A 131 4.76 7.31 23.71
C ASP A 131 4.35 8.54 24.52
#